data_AF-A0A3T0D467-F1
#
_entry.id   AF-A0A3T0D467-F1
#
_cell.length_a   1.000
_cell.length_b   1.000
_cell.length_c   1.000
_cell.angle_alpha   90.00
_cell.angle_beta   90.00
_cell.angle_gamma   90.00
#
_symmetry.space_group_name_H-M   'P 1'
#
loop_
_entity.id
_entity.type
_entity.pdbx_description
1 polymer ?
#
loop_
_entity_poly.entity_id
_entity_poly.type
_entity_poly.pdbx_seq_one_letter_code
_entity_poly.pdbx_strand_id
1 'polypeptide(L)'
;MVADDRKNVKSKFHNVLIENREKITINGVDDVESFDDNNVMLVVDEELLIIKGFDLKINKINTETGEVFIEGQVYSLEYGEPPKKGLIGRLFK
;
A
#
# COMPACT_ATOMS: atom_id res chain seq x y z
N MET A 1 -1.45 7.03 38.16
CA MET A 1 -1.21 5.89 37.25
C MET A 1 -1.77 6.30 35.91
N VAL A 2 -0.90 6.58 34.95
CA VAL A 2 -1.26 7.06 33.61
C VAL A 2 -2.06 5.96 32.93
N ALA A 3 -3.25 6.29 32.44
CA ALA A 3 -4.07 5.39 31.65
C ALA A 3 -3.31 5.06 30.36
N ASP A 4 -2.94 3.79 30.21
CA ASP A 4 -2.43 3.23 28.98
C ASP A 4 -3.63 3.07 28.03
N ASP A 5 -4.00 4.17 27.36
CA ASP A 5 -4.91 4.17 26.21
C ASP A 5 -4.20 3.48 25.03
N ARG A 6 -4.00 2.17 25.16
CA ARG A 6 -3.86 1.30 24.00
C ARG A 6 -5.19 1.36 23.27
N LYS A 7 -5.34 2.37 22.40
CA LYS A 7 -6.34 2.38 21.34
C LYS A 7 -6.34 0.97 20.77
N ASN A 8 -7.46 0.29 20.94
CA ASN A 8 -7.73 -0.98 20.33
C ASN A 8 -7.78 -0.72 18.82
N VAL A 9 -6.60 -0.67 18.18
CA VAL A 9 -6.46 -0.63 16.74
C VAL A 9 -7.00 -1.97 16.31
N LYS A 10 -8.31 -2.01 15.99
CA LYS A 10 -8.82 -3.07 15.14
C LYS A 10 -7.97 -2.98 13.89
N SER A 11 -6.96 -3.85 13.77
CA SER A 11 -6.20 -4.03 12.54
C SER A 11 -7.24 -4.09 11.42
N LYS A 12 -7.13 -3.14 10.49
CA LYS A 12 -8.03 -3.14 9.33
C LYS A 12 -7.77 -4.48 8.65
N PHE A 13 -8.82 -5.25 8.43
CA PHE A 13 -8.67 -6.52 7.73
C PHE A 13 -8.09 -6.25 6.34
N HIS A 14 -6.83 -6.61 6.16
CA HIS A 14 -6.12 -6.51 4.89
C HIS A 14 -6.19 -7.86 4.17
N ASN A 15 -6.69 -7.81 2.94
CA ASN A 15 -6.88 -8.90 2.01
C ASN A 15 -6.39 -8.43 0.64
N VAL A 16 -5.71 -9.34 -0.04
CA VAL A 16 -5.35 -9.19 -1.45
C VAL A 16 -6.02 -10.30 -2.23
N LEU A 17 -6.87 -9.94 -3.18
CA LEU A 17 -7.47 -10.86 -4.15
C LEU A 17 -6.79 -10.65 -5.50
N ILE A 18 -6.22 -11.72 -6.06
CA ILE A 18 -5.63 -11.72 -7.40
C ILE A 18 -6.39 -12.71 -8.27
N GLU A 19 -6.92 -12.22 -9.39
CA GLU A 19 -7.63 -13.04 -10.37
C GLU A 19 -6.83 -13.09 -11.67
N ASN A 20 -6.51 -14.29 -12.13
CA ASN A 20 -5.77 -14.57 -13.37
C ASN A 20 -4.44 -13.80 -13.52
N ARG A 21 -3.87 -13.30 -12.40
CA ARG A 21 -2.72 -12.38 -12.39
C ARG A 21 -2.95 -11.07 -13.15
N GLU A 22 -4.21 -10.72 -13.41
CA GLU A 22 -4.61 -9.57 -14.22
C GLU A 22 -5.40 -8.52 -13.43
N LYS A 23 -6.15 -8.96 -12.43
CA LYS A 23 -7.00 -8.09 -11.60
C LYS A 23 -6.61 -8.26 -10.15
N ILE A 24 -6.32 -7.15 -9.49
CA ILE A 24 -5.97 -7.12 -8.07
C ILE A 24 -6.98 -6.23 -7.36
N THR A 25 -7.59 -6.77 -6.30
CA THR A 25 -8.37 -5.98 -5.34
C THR A 25 -7.70 -6.04 -4.00
N ILE A 26 -7.46 -4.88 -3.39
CA ILE A 26 -6.78 -4.74 -2.11
C ILE A 26 -7.64 -3.88 -1.22
N ASN A 27 -7.89 -4.31 0.01
CA ASN A 27 -8.55 -3.50 1.03
C ASN A 27 -7.57 -3.15 2.17
N GLY A 28 -7.97 -2.25 3.06
CA GLY A 28 -7.10 -1.80 4.14
C GLY A 28 -5.91 -0.95 3.66
N VAL A 29 -5.98 -0.40 2.45
CA VAL A 29 -4.99 0.56 1.94
C VAL A 29 -5.20 1.89 2.64
N ASP A 30 -4.14 2.39 3.26
CA ASP A 30 -4.12 3.69 3.93
C ASP A 30 -3.76 4.81 2.95
N ASP A 31 -2.83 4.56 2.02
CA ASP A 31 -2.41 5.54 1.01
C ASP A 31 -1.79 4.87 -0.24
N VAL A 32 -1.68 5.62 -1.33
CA VAL A 32 -0.93 5.25 -2.54
C VAL A 32 0.37 6.05 -2.57
N GLU A 33 1.49 5.40 -2.28
CA GLU A 33 2.81 6.05 -2.24
C GLU A 33 3.30 6.46 -3.63
N SER A 34 3.21 5.55 -4.61
CA SER A 34 3.56 5.82 -6.01
C SER A 34 2.96 4.78 -6.95
N PHE A 35 2.78 5.13 -8.22
CA PHE A 35 2.38 4.16 -9.24
C PHE A 35 2.87 4.57 -10.63
N ASP A 36 3.18 3.55 -11.44
CA ASP A 36 3.44 3.62 -12.87
C ASP A 36 3.00 2.30 -13.54
N ASP A 37 3.21 2.18 -14.85
CA ASP A 37 2.79 1.01 -15.64
C ASP A 37 3.50 -0.30 -15.23
N ASN A 38 4.54 -0.25 -14.41
CA ASN A 38 5.33 -1.41 -13.99
C ASN A 38 5.35 -1.65 -12.48
N ASN A 39 5.06 -0.62 -11.67
CA ASN A 39 5.12 -0.68 -10.21
C ASN A 39 3.94 0.07 -9.58
N VAL A 40 3.31 -0.53 -8.56
CA VAL A 40 2.36 0.14 -7.67
C VAL A 40 2.85 -0.05 -6.23
N MET A 41 2.96 1.04 -5.48
CA MET A 41 3.36 1.05 -4.07
C MET A 41 2.23 1.61 -3.22
N LEU A 42 1.75 0.82 -2.28
CA LEU A 42 0.64 1.15 -1.38
C LEU A 42 1.13 1.15 0.07
N VAL A 43 0.53 1.96 0.92
CA VAL A 43 0.75 1.93 2.38
C VAL A 43 -0.38 1.13 3.02
N VAL A 44 -0.02 0.14 3.84
CA VAL A 44 -0.94 -0.74 4.57
C VAL A 44 -0.38 -0.96 5.98
N ASP A 45 -1.10 -0.58 7.03
CA ASP A 45 -0.71 -0.80 8.44
C ASP A 45 0.76 -0.36 8.72
N GLU A 46 1.14 0.83 8.26
CA GLU A 46 2.50 1.43 8.37
C GLU A 46 3.62 0.70 7.57
N GLU A 47 3.28 -0.31 6.78
CA GLU A 47 4.19 -1.00 5.86
C GLU A 47 3.89 -0.64 4.39
N LEU A 48 4.84 -0.94 3.50
CA LEU A 48 4.63 -0.85 2.05
C LEU A 48 4.21 -2.19 1.47
N LEU A 49 3.22 -2.15 0.59
CA LEU A 49 2.88 -3.22 -0.34
C LEU A 49 3.29 -2.81 -1.75
N ILE A 50 4.26 -3.53 -2.32
CA ILE A 50 4.87 -3.26 -3.61
C ILE A 50 4.42 -4.32 -4.61
N ILE A 51 3.79 -3.90 -5.70
CA ILE A 51 3.27 -4.76 -6.74
C ILE A 51 4.04 -4.45 -8.02
N LYS A 52 4.63 -5.48 -8.63
CA LYS A 52 5.36 -5.33 -9.89
C LYS A 52 4.71 -6.13 -11.00
N GLY A 53 4.64 -5.51 -12.19
CA GLY A 53 3.91 -6.06 -13.31
C GLY A 53 4.19 -5.35 -14.63
N PHE A 54 3.28 -5.54 -15.58
CA PHE A 54 3.25 -4.86 -16.87
C PHE A 54 1.87 -4.27 -17.11
N ASP A 55 1.81 -3.09 -17.71
CA ASP A 55 0.59 -2.32 -17.98
C ASP A 55 -0.30 -2.15 -16.74
N LEU A 56 0.33 -1.96 -15.57
CA LEU A 56 -0.37 -1.75 -14.30
C LEU A 56 -1.15 -0.43 -14.33
N LYS A 57 -2.44 -0.50 -14.00
CA LYS A 57 -3.34 0.66 -13.96
C LYS A 57 -4.20 0.60 -12.72
N ILE A 58 -4.22 1.70 -11.98
CA ILE A 58 -5.18 1.87 -10.89
C ILE A 58 -6.51 2.30 -11.50
N ASN A 59 -7.49 1.41 -11.49
CA ASN A 59 -8.82 1.66 -12.05
C ASN A 59 -9.73 2.40 -11.08
N LYS A 60 -9.59 2.14 -9.78
CA LYS A 60 -10.42 2.76 -8.74
C LYS A 60 -9.67 2.79 -7.41
N ILE A 61 -9.82 3.90 -6.70
CA ILE A 61 -9.44 4.06 -5.29
C ILE A 61 -10.70 4.47 -4.54
N ASN A 62 -11.05 3.73 -3.50
CA ASN A 62 -12.09 4.10 -2.56
C ASN A 62 -11.43 4.53 -1.25
N THR A 63 -11.25 5.83 -1.06
CA THR A 63 -10.61 6.41 0.13
C THR A 63 -11.44 6.26 1.40
N GLU A 64 -12.75 6.02 1.28
CA GLU A 64 -13.62 5.79 2.45
C GLU A 64 -13.46 4.37 2.98
N THR A 65 -13.34 3.37 2.09
CA THR A 65 -13.19 1.94 2.47
C THR A 65 -11.74 1.48 2.54
N GLY A 66 -10.80 2.26 1.99
CA GLY A 66 -9.40 1.86 1.82
C GLY A 66 -9.24 0.74 0.78
N GLU A 67 -10.06 0.74 -0.27
CA GLU A 67 -10.00 -0.27 -1.34
C GLU A 67 -9.33 0.27 -2.60
N VAL A 68 -8.43 -0.51 -3.18
CA VAL A 68 -7.73 -0.21 -4.43
C VAL A 68 -7.92 -1.35 -5.43
N PHE A 69 -8.23 -0.99 -6.67
CA PHE A 69 -8.44 -1.90 -7.79
C PHE A 69 -7.36 -1.64 -8.84
N ILE A 70 -6.56 -2.67 -9.15
CA ILE A 70 -5.46 -2.60 -10.11
C ILE A 70 -5.72 -3.61 -11.23
N GLU A 71 -5.48 -3.21 -12.47
CA GLU A 71 -5.44 -4.09 -13.63
C GLU A 71 -4.05 -4.09 -14.27
N GLY A 72 -3.64 -5.23 -14.83
CA GLY A 72 -2.35 -5.43 -15.47
C GLY A 72 -1.72 -6.77 -15.10
N GLN A 73 -0.67 -7.19 -15.81
CA GLN A 73 -0.06 -8.51 -15.62
C GLN A 73 0.93 -8.48 -14.45
N VAL A 74 0.62 -9.18 -13.36
CA VAL A 74 1.43 -9.18 -12.14
C VAL A 74 2.45 -10.33 -12.14
N TYR A 75 3.67 -10.04 -11.72
CA TYR A 75 4.70 -11.06 -11.46
C TYR A 75 5.33 -10.98 -10.07
N SER A 76 5.13 -9.90 -9.31
CA SER A 76 5.62 -9.79 -7.93
C SER A 76 4.65 -9.07 -7.02
N LEU A 77 4.62 -9.50 -5.76
CA LEU A 77 3.98 -8.84 -4.65
C LEU A 77 4.88 -8.98 -3.41
N GLU A 78 5.32 -7.86 -2.87
CA GLU A 78 6.32 -7.77 -1.80
C GLU A 78 5.84 -6.81 -0.71
N TYR A 79 5.89 -7.24 0.56
CA TYR A 79 5.80 -6.30 1.69
C TYR A 79 7.19 -5.78 2.05
N GLY A 80 7.28 -4.53 2.46
CA GLY A 80 8.54 -3.89 2.85
C GLY A 80 8.36 -2.72 3.81
N GLU A 81 9.46 -2.23 4.38
CA GLU A 81 9.44 -1.02 5.21
C GLU A 81 9.28 0.23 4.33
N PRO A 82 8.50 1.24 4.74
CA PRO A 82 8.51 2.55 4.09
C PRO A 82 9.94 3.12 4.09
N PRO A 83 10.35 3.84 3.02
CA PRO A 83 11.67 4.44 2.97
C PRO A 83 11.88 5.31 4.23
N LYS A 84 12.84 4.93 5.08
CA LYS A 84 13.24 5.73 6.24
C LYS A 84 13.60 7.10 5.70
N LYS A 85 12.79 8.12 5.99
CA LYS A 85 13.07 9.52 5.62
C LYS A 85 14.44 9.90 6.17
N GLY A 86 15.46 9.77 5.32
CA GLY A 86 16.86 9.95 5.67
C GLY A 86 17.12 11.39 6.10
N LEU A 87 17.94 11.54 7.14
CA LEU A 87 18.32 12.77 7.83
C LEU A 87 19.14 13.79 6.97
N ILE A 88 18.99 13.77 5.64
CA ILE A 88 19.70 14.65 4.71
C ILE A 88 19.06 16.06 4.68
N GLY A 89 17.81 16.21 5.13
CA GLY A 89 17.14 17.52 5.26
C GLY A 89 17.71 18.45 6.34
N ARG A 90 18.71 18.01 7.13
CA ARG A 90 19.38 18.83 8.17
C ARG A 90 20.77 19.32 7.78
N LEU A 91 21.30 18.93 6.62
CA LEU A 91 22.62 19.37 6.13
C LEU A 91 22.53 20.52 5.11
N PHE A 92 21.32 20.90 4.73
CA PHE A 92 21.05 22.12 3.98
C PHE A 92 20.26 23.12 4.83
N LYS A 93 20.90 23.59 5.91
CA LYS A 93 20.61 24.88 6.52
C LYS A 93 21.89 25.48 7.07
#